data_AF-A0A2V7BVG3-F1
#
_entry.id   AF-A0A2V7BVG3-F1
#
_cell.length_a   1.000
_cell.length_b   1.000
_cell.length_c   1.000
_cell.angle_alpha   90.00
_cell.angle_beta   90.00
_cell.angle_gamma   90.00
#
_symmetry.space_group_name_H-M   'P 1'
#
loop_
_entity.id
_entity.type
_entity.pdbx_description
1 polymer ?
#
loop_
_entity_poly.entity_id
_entity_poly.type
_entity_poly.pdbx_seq_one_letter_code
_entity_poly.pdbx_strand_id
1 'polypeptide(L)' 'MEGRGVGRPSLLGQQYEARLALWLREQPDLTSAEILRRLRVRGYRGGKSALYELVRRMRVQRAVTDGSVSTRELKQ' A
#
# COMPACT_ATOMS: atom_id res chain seq x y z
N MET A 1 -20.48 -13.55 12.41
CA MET A 1 -20.29 -12.13 12.81
C MET A 1 -19.37 -11.49 11.78
N GLU A 2 -19.98 -10.92 10.74
CA GLU A 2 -19.32 -10.59 9.47
C GLU A 2 -19.32 -9.08 9.23
N GLY A 3 -18.20 -8.59 8.71
CA GLY A 3 -18.11 -7.44 7.79
C GLY A 3 -18.80 -6.14 8.22
N ARG A 4 -18.21 -5.37 9.13
CA ARG A 4 -18.50 -3.93 9.23
C ARG A 4 -17.21 -3.13 9.33
N GLY A 5 -16.85 -2.46 8.22
CA GLY A 5 -15.83 -1.41 8.23
C GLY A 5 -14.71 -1.52 7.19
N VAL A 6 -15.04 -1.64 5.91
CA VAL A 6 -14.07 -1.36 4.81
C VAL A 6 -13.90 0.15 4.54
N GLY A 7 -14.65 1.02 5.23
CA GLY A 7 -14.65 2.47 5.00
C GLY A 7 -13.88 3.31 6.02
N ARG A 8 -13.47 2.75 7.16
CA ARG A 8 -12.64 3.46 8.15
C ARG A 8 -11.27 2.77 8.15
N PRO A 9 -10.14 3.47 7.98
CA PRO A 9 -8.85 2.86 8.23
C PRO A 9 -8.88 2.41 9.68
N SER A 10 -9.11 1.11 9.89
CA SER A 10 -8.99 0.52 11.21
C SER A 10 -7.61 0.92 11.72
N LEU A 11 -7.42 1.22 13.01
CA LEU A 11 -6.09 1.55 13.57
C LEU A 11 -4.99 0.59 13.06
N LEU A 12 -5.37 -0.67 12.79
CA LEU A 12 -4.54 -1.68 12.14
C LEU A 12 -4.00 -1.26 10.76
N GLY A 13 -4.83 -0.66 9.89
CA GLY A 13 -4.42 -0.14 8.58
C GLY A 13 -3.34 0.93 8.68
N GLN A 14 -3.44 1.87 9.62
CA GLN A 14 -2.40 2.89 9.85
C GLN A 14 -1.07 2.27 10.32
N GLN A 15 -1.12 1.24 11.18
CA GLN A 15 0.09 0.54 11.63
C GLN A 15 0.83 -0.16 10.50
N TYR A 16 0.10 -0.66 9.50
CA TYR A 16 0.70 -1.30 8.34
C TYR A 16 1.07 -0.30 7.24
N GLU A 17 0.46 0.88 7.19
CA GLU A 17 0.68 1.88 6.14
C GLU A 17 2.16 2.29 6.03
N ALA A 18 2.79 2.69 7.14
CA ALA A 18 4.22 3.03 7.14
C ALA A 18 5.10 1.85 6.66
N ARG A 19 4.75 0.62 7.03
CA ARG A 19 5.47 -0.58 6.63
C ARG A 19 5.26 -0.94 5.16
N LEU A 20 4.05 -0.75 4.65
CA LEU A 20 3.71 -0.93 3.24
C LEU A 20 4.44 0.09 2.38
N ALA A 21 4.52 1.35 2.82
CA ALA A 21 5.30 2.38 2.14
C ALA A 21 6.78 2.01 2.06
N LEU A 22 7.37 1.46 3.14
CA LEU A 22 8.74 0.99 3.14
C LEU A 22 8.93 -0.19 2.16
N TRP A 23 8.07 -1.21 2.22
CA TRP A 23 8.16 -2.35 1.30
C TRP A 23 7.99 -1.94 -0.16
N LEU A 24 7.07 -1.02 -0.46
CA LEU A 24 6.89 -0.51 -1.81
C LEU A 24 8.07 0.36 -2.27
N ARG A 25 8.77 1.05 -1.35
CA ARG A 25 10.01 1.77 -1.66
C ARG A 25 11.14 0.81 -1.99
N GLU A 26 11.35 -0.22 -1.17
CA GLU A 26 12.44 -1.18 -1.38
C GLU A 26 12.16 -2.12 -2.55
N GLN A 27 10.90 -2.51 -2.74
CA GLN A 27 10.47 -3.46 -3.75
C GLN A 27 9.19 -2.92 -4.43
N PRO A 28 9.33 -2.09 -5.48
CA PRO A 28 8.18 -1.55 -6.22
C PRO A 28 7.33 -2.65 -6.86
N ASP A 29 7.94 -3.76 -7.28
CA ASP A 29 7.29 -4.89 -7.94
C ASP A 29 6.51 -5.81 -7.00
N LEU A 30 6.54 -5.55 -5.69
CA LEU A 30 5.89 -6.43 -4.71
C LEU A 30 4.38 -6.49 -4.97
N THR A 31 3.88 -7.70 -5.25
CA THR A 31 2.47 -7.89 -5.59
C THR A 31 1.57 -7.73 -4.36
N SER A 32 0.35 -7.26 -4.56
CA SER A 32 -0.64 -7.14 -3.48
C SER A 32 -0.92 -8.48 -2.78
N ALA A 33 -0.75 -9.60 -3.50
CA ALA A 33 -0.87 -10.95 -2.95
C ALA A 33 0.30 -11.31 -1.99
N GLU A 34 1.53 -10.96 -2.36
CA GLU A 34 2.71 -11.09 -1.49
C GLU A 34 2.56 -10.26 -0.22
N ILE A 35 2.09 -9.02 -0.35
CA ILE A 35 1.80 -8.14 0.79
C ILE A 35 0.77 -8.80 1.72
N LEU A 36 -0.33 -9.32 1.16
CA LEU A 36 -1.36 -10.01 1.93
C LEU A 36 -0.81 -11.21 2.69
N ARG A 37 0.06 -12.00 2.04
CA ARG A 37 0.67 -13.18 2.63
C ARG A 37 1.56 -12.80 3.82
N ARG A 38 2.41 -11.78 3.67
CA ARG A 38 3.28 -11.26 4.75
C ARG A 38 2.47 -10.70 5.92
N LEU A 39 1.36 -10.00 5.63
CA LEU A 39 0.46 -9.48 6.65
C LEU A 39 -0.29 -10.61 7.39
N ARG A 40 -0.73 -11.65 6.69
CA ARG A 40 -1.36 -12.82 7.32
C ARG A 40 -0.44 -13.54 8.29
N VAL A 41 0.84 -13.71 7.94
CA VAL A 41 1.84 -14.30 8.84
C VAL A 41 1.98 -13.47 10.12
N ARG A 42 1.78 -12.15 10.05
CA ARG A 42 1.79 -11.25 11.21
C ARG A 42 0.44 -11.12 11.93
N GLY A 43 -0.57 -11.91 11.56
CA GLY A 43 -1.87 -11.91 12.23
C GLY A 43 -2.90 -10.94 11.64
N TYR A 44 -2.72 -10.47 10.39
CA TYR A 44 -3.74 -9.68 9.71
C TYR A 44 -5.01 -10.50 9.48
N ARG A 45 -6.09 -10.08 10.15
CA ARG A 45 -7.44 -10.68 10.05
C ARG A 45 -8.40 -9.84 9.20
N GLY A 46 -7.92 -8.75 8.60
CA GLY A 46 -8.73 -7.88 7.75
C GLY A 46 -9.12 -8.54 6.42
N GLY A 47 -10.15 -7.98 5.78
CA GLY A 47 -10.63 -8.47 4.50
C GLY A 47 -9.60 -8.27 3.38
N LYS A 48 -9.49 -9.24 2.48
CA LYS A 48 -8.56 -9.18 1.33
C LYS A 48 -8.79 -7.88 0.51
N SER A 49 -10.05 -7.52 0.27
CA SER A 49 -10.43 -6.35 -0.52
C SER A 49 -9.97 -5.02 0.10
N ALA A 50 -9.98 -4.90 1.43
CA ALA A 50 -9.49 -3.70 2.12
C ALA A 50 -8.00 -3.47 1.86
N LEU A 51 -7.23 -4.55 1.87
CA LEU A 51 -5.81 -4.49 1.59
C LEU A 51 -5.53 -4.15 0.12
N TYR A 52 -6.25 -4.79 -0.81
CA TYR A 52 -6.08 -4.49 -2.24
C TYR A 52 -6.36 -3.02 -2.55
N GLU A 53 -7.44 -2.46 -2.00
CA GLU A 53 -7.77 -1.04 -2.14
C GLU A 53 -6.70 -0.14 -1.51
N LEU A 54 -6.16 -0.50 -0.34
CA LEU A 54 -5.07 0.24 0.30
C LEU A 54 -3.82 0.25 -0.58
N VAL A 55 -3.35 -0.91 -1.05
CA VAL A 55 -2.16 -1.03 -1.91
C VAL A 55 -2.37 -0.27 -3.22
N ARG A 56 -3.56 -0.36 -3.81
CA ARG A 56 -3.92 0.39 -5.02
C ARG A 56 -3.81 1.90 -4.79
N ARG A 57 -4.39 2.43 -3.70
CA ARG A 57 -4.27 3.85 -3.34
C ARG A 57 -2.82 4.27 -3.09
N MET A 58 -2.01 3.44 -2.43
CA MET A 58 -0.60 3.75 -2.18
C MET A 58 0.22 3.81 -3.47
N ARG A 59 -0.03 2.90 -4.42
CA ARG A 59 0.60 2.94 -5.75
C ARG A 59 0.19 4.17 -6.54
N VAL A 60 -1.09 4.56 -6.49
CA VAL A 60 -1.58 5.79 -7.14
C VAL A 60 -0.94 7.04 -6.52
N GLN A 61 -0.92 7.14 -5.18
CA GLN A 61 -0.27 8.27 -4.49
C GLN A 61 1.23 8.35 -4.82
N ARG A 62 1.91 7.19 -4.92
CA ARG A 62 3.30 7.16 -5.37
C ARG A 62 3.44 7.61 -6.81
N ALA A 63 2.63 7.10 -7.74
CA ALA A 63 2.70 7.50 -9.15
C ALA A 63 2.48 9.01 -9.34
N VAL A 64 1.58 9.61 -8.56
CA VAL A 64 1.38 11.07 -8.52
C VAL A 64 2.64 11.80 -8.00
N THR A 65 3.30 11.25 -6.99
CA THR A 65 4.53 11.83 -6.39
C THR A 65 5.76 11.66 -7.29
N ASP A 66 5.90 10.49 -7.93
CA ASP A 66 7.02 10.09 -8.78
C ASP A 66 6.93 10.74 -10.17
N GLY A 67 5.72 10.89 -10.70
CA GLY A 67 5.43 11.57 -11.97
C GLY A 67 5.74 13.06 -11.99
N SER A 68 6.16 13.65 -10.86
CA SER A 68 6.63 15.05 -10.79
C SER A 68 8.16 15.19 -10.91
N VAL A 69 8.92 14.10 -10.99
CA VAL A 69 10.41 14.13 -11.06
C VAL A 69 10.94 14.01 -12.50
N SER A 70 10.09 14.11 -13.53
CA SER A 70 10.52 14.02 -14.93
C SER A 70 10.10 15.27 -15.71
N THR A 71 10.95 16.31 -15.67
CA THR A 71 11.12 17.37 -16.72
C THR A 71 12.16 18.46 -16.37
N ARG A 72 13.09 18.24 -15.44
CA ARG A 72 14.22 19.17 -15.25
C ARG A 72 15.53 18.41 -15.15
N GLU A 73 16.08 18.01 -16.29
CA GLU A 73 17.53 17.98 -16.54
C GLU A 73 17.78 17.43 -17.96
N LEU A 74 17.72 18.30 -18.96
CA LEU A 74 18.50 18.13 -20.19
C LEU A 74 18.74 19.48 -20.84
N LYS A 75 19.57 20.28 -20.20
CA LYS A 75 20.36 21.33 -20.85
C LYS A 75 21.46 21.71 -19.86
N GLN A 76 22.70 21.41 -20.21
CA GLN A 76 23.86 22.31 -20.24
C GLN A 76 24.98 21.60 -20.99
#